data_AF-N9XZD9-F1
#
_entry.id   AF-N9XZD9-F1
#
_cell.length_a   1.000
_cell.length_b   1.000
_cell.length_c   1.000
_cell.angle_alpha   90.00
_cell.angle_beta   90.00
_cell.angle_gamma   90.00
#
_symmetry.space_group_name_H-M   'P 1'
#
loop_
_entity.id
_entity.type
_entity.pdbx_description
1 polymer ?
#
loop_
_entity_poly.entity_id
_entity_poly.type
_entity_poly.pdbx_seq_one_letter_code
_entity_poly.pdbx_strand_id
1 'polypeptide(L)'
;MSNTKYGKIKLREKIKGRIMNYLEKYGVKNYLKRALPGIIILLFILIDIQNEYSKNILVGIYLFFPLIFIIQGLIVNNKRDLYWGIGLSAYSIIFGISLFYNMGTAIIPTIIYVVLGILAFRFKNHFKLLRKSI
;
A
#
# COMPACT_ATOMS: atom_id res chain seq x y z
N MET A 1 34.13 36.67 15.94
CA MET A 1 32.85 36.07 16.42
C MET A 1 32.18 35.10 15.40
N SER A 2 32.96 34.39 14.57
CA SER A 2 32.46 33.65 13.38
C SER A 2 32.49 32.10 13.51
N ASN A 3 33.36 31.55 14.36
CA ASN A 3 33.66 30.11 14.36
C ASN A 3 32.58 29.21 15.00
N THR A 4 31.85 29.73 15.99
CA THR A 4 30.83 28.95 16.72
C THR A 4 29.53 28.77 15.94
N LYS A 5 29.18 29.74 15.08
CA LYS A 5 27.98 29.69 14.24
C LYS A 5 28.17 28.68 13.09
N TYR A 6 29.35 28.67 12.47
CA TYR A 6 29.71 27.71 11.41
C TYR A 6 29.75 26.26 11.92
N GLY A 7 30.33 26.02 13.11
CA GLY A 7 30.36 24.69 13.73
C GLY A 7 28.96 24.12 14.00
N LYS A 8 28.03 24.95 14.51
CA LYS A 8 26.64 24.54 14.74
C LYS A 8 25.89 24.16 13.46
N ILE A 9 26.12 24.89 12.36
CA ILE A 9 25.50 24.60 11.05
C ILE A 9 25.99 23.25 10.51
N LYS A 10 27.30 23.00 10.56
CA LYS A 10 27.90 21.74 10.07
C LYS A 10 27.42 20.52 10.86
N LEU A 11 27.24 20.66 12.17
CA LEU A 11 26.68 19.61 13.02
C LEU A 11 25.21 19.32 12.69
N ARG A 12 24.40 20.38 12.45
CA ARG A 12 22.98 20.25 12.08
C ARG A 12 22.81 19.52 10.75
N GLU A 13 23.60 19.85 9.74
CA GLU A 13 23.61 19.17 8.44
C GLU A 13 24.01 17.69 8.59
N LYS A 14 25.02 17.38 9.41
CA LYS A 14 25.45 15.99 9.68
C LYS A 14 24.35 15.16 10.37
N ILE A 15 23.64 15.74 11.33
CA ILE A 15 22.52 15.09 12.02
C ILE A 15 21.35 14.88 11.04
N LYS A 16 20.98 15.90 10.26
CA LYS A 16 19.92 15.81 9.25
C LYS A 16 20.23 14.74 8.21
N GLY A 17 21.49 14.65 7.76
CA GLY A 17 21.96 13.60 6.87
C GLY A 17 21.81 12.19 7.46
N ARG A 18 22.18 11.99 8.73
CA ARG A 18 21.97 10.71 9.42
C ARG A 18 20.49 10.36 9.56
N ILE A 19 19.65 11.32 9.94
CA ILE A 19 18.20 11.10 10.07
C ILE A 19 17.60 10.74 8.71
N MET A 20 17.93 11.49 7.66
CA MET A 20 17.48 11.18 6.29
C MET A 20 17.88 9.78 5.86
N ASN A 21 19.12 9.38 6.12
CA ASN A 21 19.62 8.06 5.76
C ASN A 21 18.94 6.94 6.58
N TYR A 22 18.63 7.20 7.85
CA TYR A 22 17.81 6.32 8.68
C TYR A 22 16.38 6.20 8.12
N LEU A 23 15.71 7.31 7.82
CA LEU A 23 14.37 7.31 7.26
C LEU A 23 14.31 6.60 5.89
N GLU A 24 15.36 6.77 5.08
CA GLU A 24 15.52 6.08 3.79
C GLU A 24 15.76 4.58 3.98
N LYS A 25 16.62 4.19 4.93
CA LYS A 25 16.89 2.78 5.29
C LYS A 25 15.64 2.05 5.81
N TYR A 26 14.78 2.74 6.56
CA TYR A 26 13.50 2.20 7.04
C TYR A 26 12.34 2.37 6.04
N GLY A 27 12.64 2.85 4.83
CA GLY A 27 11.70 2.94 3.71
C GLY A 27 10.67 4.06 3.83
N VAL A 28 10.83 4.99 4.77
CA VAL A 28 9.83 6.03 5.10
C VAL A 28 9.44 6.89 3.89
N LYS A 29 10.39 7.13 2.98
CA LYS A 29 10.17 7.87 1.74
C LYS A 29 9.06 7.29 0.84
N ASN A 30 8.64 6.04 1.04
CA ASN A 30 7.63 5.37 0.20
C ASN A 30 6.37 4.94 0.97
N TYR A 31 6.07 5.48 2.16
CA TYR A 31 4.80 5.16 2.84
C TYR A 31 3.58 5.49 1.98
N LEU A 32 3.58 6.65 1.31
CA LEU A 32 2.47 7.06 0.46
C LEU A 32 2.21 6.05 -0.66
N LYS A 33 3.26 5.59 -1.35
CA LYS A 33 3.16 4.57 -2.41
C LYS A 33 2.62 3.23 -1.89
N ARG A 34 2.94 2.87 -0.64
CA ARG A 34 2.48 1.64 0.01
C ARG A 34 1.03 1.73 0.47
N ALA A 35 0.61 2.91 0.94
CA ALA A 35 -0.75 3.19 1.38
C ALA A 35 -1.71 3.49 0.20
N LEU A 36 -1.18 3.92 -0.94
CA LEU A 36 -1.96 4.35 -2.10
C LEU A 36 -3.03 3.33 -2.54
N PRO A 37 -2.75 2.01 -2.63
CA PRO A 37 -3.77 1.02 -2.96
C PRO A 37 -4.97 1.04 -2.00
N GLY A 38 -4.72 1.07 -0.69
CA GLY A 38 -5.78 1.14 0.33
C GLY A 38 -6.53 2.47 0.31
N ILE A 39 -5.83 3.58 0.06
CA ILE A 39 -6.46 4.90 -0.12
C ILE A 39 -7.40 4.89 -1.33
N ILE A 40 -6.97 4.33 -2.47
CA ILE A 40 -7.79 4.24 -3.68
C ILE A 40 -9.05 3.41 -3.43
N ILE A 41 -8.92 2.27 -2.74
CA ILE A 41 -10.07 1.43 -2.37
C ILE A 41 -11.05 2.22 -1.50
N LEU A 42 -10.53 2.88 -0.45
CA LEU A 42 -11.38 3.63 0.47
C LEU A 42 -12.09 4.79 -0.24
N LEU A 43 -11.38 5.54 -1.09
CA LEU A 43 -11.96 6.61 -1.89
C LEU A 43 -13.05 6.09 -2.83
N PHE A 44 -12.82 4.94 -3.47
CA PHE A 44 -13.82 4.30 -4.32
C PHE A 44 -15.10 4.00 -3.53
N ILE A 45 -14.98 3.40 -2.34
CA ILE A 45 -16.12 3.09 -1.46
C ILE A 45 -16.83 4.38 -1.02
N LEU A 46 -16.09 5.41 -0.63
CA LEU A 46 -16.65 6.69 -0.17
C LEU A 46 -17.33 7.51 -1.27
N ILE A 47 -16.88 7.38 -2.51
CA ILE A 47 -17.55 8.01 -3.66
C ILE A 47 -18.81 7.22 -3.99
N ASP A 48 -18.72 5.89 -3.98
CA ASP A 48 -19.83 5.04 -4.39
C ASP A 48 -21.03 5.14 -3.44
N ILE A 49 -20.80 5.28 -2.14
CA ILE A 49 -21.88 5.37 -1.14
C ILE A 49 -22.73 6.65 -1.30
N GLN A 50 -22.22 7.68 -1.97
CA GLN A 50 -22.98 8.91 -2.22
C GLN A 50 -24.10 8.69 -3.25
N ASN A 51 -24.09 7.57 -3.97
CA ASN A 51 -25.17 7.16 -4.87
C ASN A 51 -25.97 6.02 -4.24
N GLU A 52 -27.17 6.32 -3.73
CA GLU A 52 -28.08 5.36 -3.05
C GLU A 52 -28.46 4.13 -3.91
N TYR A 53 -28.31 4.20 -5.24
CA TYR A 53 -28.61 3.11 -6.17
C TYR A 53 -27.39 2.57 -6.91
N SER A 54 -26.18 2.95 -6.49
CA SER A 54 -24.97 2.52 -7.18
C SER A 54 -24.78 1.01 -7.07
N LYS A 55 -24.74 0.34 -8.22
CA LYS A 55 -24.27 -1.04 -8.34
C LYS A 55 -22.76 -1.10 -8.57
N ASN A 56 -22.05 0.04 -8.59
CA ASN A 56 -20.64 0.04 -8.91
C ASN A 56 -19.80 -0.56 -7.77
N ILE A 57 -20.31 -0.64 -6.53
CA ILE A 57 -19.66 -1.43 -5.47
C ILE A 57 -19.45 -2.89 -5.88
N LEU A 58 -20.36 -3.49 -6.66
CA LEU A 58 -20.21 -4.85 -7.16
C LEU A 58 -19.04 -4.95 -8.15
N VAL A 59 -18.89 -3.94 -9.02
CA VAL A 59 -17.73 -3.83 -9.92
C VAL A 59 -16.44 -3.64 -9.10
N GLY A 60 -16.54 -2.87 -8.02
CA GLY A 60 -15.51 -2.73 -6.99
C GLY A 60 -15.03 -4.09 -6.48
N ILE A 61 -15.97 -4.86 -5.93
CA ILE A 61 -15.74 -6.17 -5.32
C ILE A 61 -15.21 -7.17 -6.35
N TYR A 62 -15.88 -7.35 -7.49
CA TYR A 62 -15.55 -8.45 -8.40
C TYR A 62 -14.40 -8.16 -9.37
N LEU A 63 -14.04 -6.88 -9.59
CA LEU A 63 -13.03 -6.51 -10.57
C LEU A 63 -11.95 -5.61 -9.98
N PHE A 64 -12.35 -4.45 -9.44
CA PHE A 64 -11.41 -3.39 -9.09
C PHE A 64 -10.51 -3.74 -7.91
N PHE A 65 -11.07 -4.21 -6.79
CA PHE A 65 -10.31 -4.59 -5.60
C PHE A 65 -9.35 -5.76 -5.85
N PRO A 66 -9.75 -6.87 -6.51
CA PRO A 66 -8.82 -7.92 -6.92
C PRO A 66 -7.64 -7.37 -7.73
N LEU A 67 -7.92 -6.52 -8.73
CA LEU A 67 -6.88 -5.93 -9.58
C LEU A 67 -5.92 -5.05 -8.77
N ILE A 68 -6.43 -4.25 -7.84
CA ILE A 68 -5.59 -3.43 -6.96
C ILE A 68 -4.64 -4.29 -6.14
N PHE A 69 -5.11 -5.41 -5.58
CA PHE A 69 -4.24 -6.33 -4.81
C PHE A 69 -3.18 -6.99 -5.69
N ILE A 70 -3.52 -7.39 -6.92
CA ILE A 70 -2.56 -7.91 -7.90
C ILE A 70 -1.49 -6.85 -8.21
N ILE A 71 -1.90 -5.64 -8.58
CA ILE A 71 -0.98 -4.53 -8.88
C ILE A 71 -0.09 -4.24 -7.68
N GLN A 72 -0.66 -4.21 -6.47
CA GLN A 72 0.08 -4.03 -5.23
C GLN A 72 1.17 -5.10 -5.04
N GLY A 73 0.85 -6.37 -5.33
CA GLY A 73 1.83 -7.46 -5.35
C GLY A 73 2.95 -7.27 -6.37
N LEU A 74 2.64 -6.72 -7.55
CA LEU A 74 3.60 -6.47 -8.63
C LEU A 74 4.51 -5.27 -8.40
N ILE A 75 4.03 -4.20 -7.76
CA ILE A 75 4.83 -2.97 -7.57
C ILE A 75 5.79 -3.09 -6.38
N VAL A 76 5.45 -3.87 -5.35
CA VAL A 76 6.23 -3.96 -4.11
C VAL A 76 7.48 -4.83 -4.29
N ASN A 77 8.59 -4.45 -3.65
CA ASN A 77 9.88 -5.13 -3.79
C ASN A 77 10.28 -6.02 -2.60
N ASN A 78 9.65 -5.87 -1.43
CA ASN A 78 9.98 -6.65 -0.25
C ASN A 78 8.71 -7.15 0.47
N LYS A 79 8.86 -8.21 1.28
CA LYS A 79 7.73 -8.84 1.98
C LYS A 79 7.08 -7.91 3.01
N ARG A 80 7.87 -7.09 3.69
CA ARG A 80 7.39 -6.19 4.75
C ARG A 80 6.39 -5.18 4.17
N ASP A 81 6.76 -4.52 3.09
CA ASP A 81 5.95 -3.52 2.42
C ASP A 81 4.68 -4.15 1.82
N LEU A 82 4.77 -5.41 1.40
CA LEU A 82 3.63 -6.16 0.89
C LEU A 82 2.61 -6.38 2.01
N TYR A 83 3.03 -6.90 3.17
CA TYR A 83 2.13 -7.16 4.29
C TYR A 83 1.52 -5.87 4.84
N TRP A 84 2.32 -4.81 4.97
CA TRP A 84 1.81 -3.50 5.39
C TRP A 84 0.76 -2.96 4.42
N GLY A 85 1.06 -3.01 3.12
CA GLY A 85 0.15 -2.54 2.10
C GLY A 85 -1.14 -3.37 2.02
N ILE A 86 -1.01 -4.69 1.96
CA ILE A 86 -2.14 -5.62 1.90
C ILE A 86 -3.02 -5.48 3.15
N GLY A 87 -2.42 -5.34 4.32
CA GLY A 87 -3.15 -5.12 5.57
C GLY A 87 -3.98 -3.84 5.53
N LEU A 88 -3.41 -2.76 5.00
CA LEU A 88 -4.10 -1.48 4.87
C LEU A 88 -5.26 -1.55 3.85
N SER A 89 -5.02 -2.16 2.69
CA SER A 89 -6.04 -2.40 1.67
C SER A 89 -7.18 -3.30 2.20
N ALA A 90 -6.84 -4.39 2.89
CA ALA A 90 -7.81 -5.32 3.47
C ALA A 90 -8.66 -4.63 4.55
N TYR A 91 -8.04 -3.81 5.40
CA TYR A 91 -8.75 -3.00 6.38
C TYR A 91 -9.73 -2.04 5.71
N SER A 92 -9.31 -1.34 4.65
CA SER A 92 -10.18 -0.44 3.89
C SER A 92 -11.42 -1.17 3.31
N ILE A 93 -11.25 -2.40 2.81
CA ILE A 93 -12.38 -3.19 2.28
C ILE A 93 -13.30 -3.65 3.41
N ILE A 94 -12.75 -4.33 4.42
CA ILE A 94 -13.55 -4.92 5.50
C ILE A 94 -14.30 -3.82 6.24
N PHE A 95 -13.62 -2.75 6.62
CA PHE A 95 -14.23 -1.65 7.35
C PHE A 95 -15.17 -0.85 6.45
N GLY A 96 -14.74 -0.50 5.23
CA GLY A 96 -15.55 0.27 4.29
C GLY A 96 -16.84 -0.44 3.91
N ILE A 97 -16.78 -1.69 3.44
CA ILE A 97 -17.98 -2.40 3.01
C ILE A 97 -18.88 -2.74 4.21
N SER A 98 -18.32 -3.21 5.32
CA SER A 98 -19.14 -3.65 6.46
C SER A 98 -19.86 -2.49 7.15
N LEU A 99 -19.27 -1.28 7.18
CA LEU A 99 -19.94 -0.12 7.76
C LEU A 99 -20.92 0.56 6.81
N PHE A 100 -20.59 0.63 5.52
CA PHE A 100 -21.32 1.48 4.59
C PHE A 100 -22.39 0.74 3.78
N TYR A 101 -22.28 -0.58 3.58
CA TYR A 101 -23.12 -1.28 2.61
C TYR A 101 -24.12 -2.27 3.18
N ASN A 102 -24.17 -2.54 4.50
CA ASN A 102 -25.09 -3.53 5.10
C ASN A 102 -25.13 -4.91 4.37
N MET A 103 -24.10 -5.24 3.60
CA MET A 103 -24.02 -6.42 2.73
C MET A 103 -23.45 -7.65 3.46
N GLY A 104 -23.42 -7.62 4.80
CA GLY A 104 -22.71 -8.59 5.61
C GLY A 104 -21.19 -8.43 5.52
N THR A 105 -20.45 -9.49 5.85
CA THR A 105 -18.99 -9.40 6.00
C THR A 105 -18.27 -9.57 4.67
N ALA A 106 -17.42 -8.59 4.30
CA ALA A 106 -16.52 -8.69 3.14
C ALA A 106 -15.25 -9.53 3.40
N ILE A 107 -15.21 -10.32 4.48
CA ILE A 107 -14.01 -11.04 4.91
C ILE A 107 -13.61 -12.11 3.87
N ILE A 108 -14.54 -12.96 3.45
CA ILE A 108 -14.29 -14.03 2.47
C ILE A 108 -13.70 -13.48 1.16
N PRO A 109 -14.34 -12.50 0.48
CA PRO A 109 -13.75 -11.90 -0.72
C PRO A 109 -12.38 -11.26 -0.43
N THR A 110 -12.21 -10.60 0.70
CA THR A 110 -10.92 -9.98 1.07
C THR A 110 -9.80 -11.01 1.19
N ILE A 111 -10.06 -12.20 1.75
CA ILE A 111 -9.08 -13.29 1.83
C ILE A 111 -8.62 -13.71 0.43
N ILE A 112 -9.54 -13.80 -0.54
CA ILE A 112 -9.21 -14.12 -1.93
C ILE A 112 -8.26 -13.06 -2.50
N TYR A 113 -8.54 -11.78 -2.26
CA TYR A 113 -7.71 -10.68 -2.77
C TYR A 113 -6.31 -10.69 -2.14
N VAL A 114 -6.21 -10.97 -0.84
CA VAL A 114 -4.94 -11.14 -0.12
C VAL A 114 -4.10 -12.24 -0.79
N VAL A 115 -4.70 -13.40 -1.07
CA VAL A 115 -4.02 -14.51 -1.76
C VAL A 115 -3.55 -14.09 -3.14
N LEU A 116 -4.39 -13.41 -3.93
CA LEU A 116 -4.01 -12.89 -5.26
C LEU A 116 -2.80 -11.95 -5.19
N GLY A 117 -2.78 -11.01 -4.24
CA GLY A 117 -1.66 -10.09 -4.06
C GLY A 117 -0.36 -10.80 -3.66
N ILE A 118 -0.44 -11.81 -2.79
CA ILE A 118 0.72 -12.63 -2.41
C ILE A 118 1.22 -13.45 -3.59
N LEU A 119 0.34 -14.09 -4.36
CA LEU A 119 0.71 -14.85 -5.54
C LEU A 119 1.39 -13.96 -6.58
N ALA A 120 0.82 -12.78 -6.89
CA ALA A 120 1.41 -11.83 -7.82
C ALA A 120 2.84 -11.42 -7.41
N PHE A 121 3.06 -11.18 -6.12
CA PHE A 121 4.40 -10.89 -5.59
C PHE A 121 5.37 -12.07 -5.76
N ARG A 122 4.93 -13.31 -5.51
CA ARG A 122 5.76 -14.51 -5.69
C ARG A 122 6.11 -14.73 -7.15
N PHE A 123 5.14 -14.60 -8.05
CA PHE A 123 5.36 -14.71 -9.50
C PHE A 123 6.38 -13.68 -9.99
N LYS A 124 6.22 -12.40 -9.65
CA LYS A 124 7.19 -11.34 -9.99
C LYS A 124 8.61 -11.72 -9.57
N ASN A 125 8.79 -12.16 -8.33
CA ASN A 125 10.11 -12.48 -7.80
C ASN A 125 10.72 -13.70 -8.51
N HIS A 126 9.91 -14.71 -8.82
CA HIS A 126 10.36 -15.87 -9.57
C HIS A 126 10.83 -15.48 -10.99
N PHE A 127 10.04 -14.69 -11.72
CA PHE A 127 10.44 -14.18 -13.05
C PHE A 127 11.71 -13.32 -13.00
N LYS A 128 11.87 -12.49 -11.96
CA LYS A 128 13.08 -11.68 -11.77
C LYS A 128 14.33 -12.53 -11.54
N LEU A 129 14.19 -13.71 -10.92
CA LEU A 129 15.30 -14.65 -10.72
C LEU A 129 15.67 -15.34 -12.04
N LEU A 130 14.69 -15.84 -12.79
CA LEU A 130 14.92 -16.48 -14.10
C LEU A 130 15.60 -15.54 -15.09
N ARG A 131 15.24 -14.25 -15.09
CA ARG A 131 15.89 -13.25 -15.96
C ARG A 131 17.36 -12.98 -15.60
N LYS A 132 17.77 -13.27 -14.37
CA LYS A 132 19.17 -13.08 -13.94
C LYS A 132 20.07 -14.28 -14.25
N SER A 133 19.48 -15.42 -14.59
CA SER A 133 20.22 -16.66 -14.91
C SER A 133 20.45 -16.87 -16.41
N ILE A 134 19.94 -15.97 -17.25
CA ILE A 134 20.16 -15.90 -18.71
C ILE A 134 21.10 -14.72 -18.96
#